data_AF-A0A8S3VLI2-F1
#
_entry.id   AF-A0A8S3VLI2-F1
#
_cell.length_a   1.000
_cell.length_b   1.000
_cell.length_c   1.000
_cell.angle_alpha   90.00
_cell.angle_beta   90.00
_cell.angle_gamma   90.00
#
_symmetry.space_group_name_H-M   'P 1'
#
loop_
_entity.id
_entity.type
_entity.pdbx_description
1 polymer ?
#
loop_
_entity_poly.entity_id
_entity_poly.type
_entity_poly.pdbx_seq_one_letter_code
_entity_poly.pdbx_strand_id
1 'polypeptide(L)'
;MMQSHHQQLPPAMMSSMPLLTPSPYQYTNPDLNKFMCEVTERLKKLDMLEDILKRVVSMETHCMKIDCEVSNMKEQIKTHTNTIMNIDQGLSEMSNRVQNMDEQNYFLFEETKQLKEKVIEQQSRSMRENLIFKGVPDEYNPEEDTEAILKDFIKSEIQIEEEINFHVVHRLKPKQDKSPRGIVAKFERRKDRNMVLSAAIQKLKNKKQFVVHEQYPIEVIERRRELVPILKDARTKGHTAVLKEDRLYIDNKRYYPRTTRQHPPPSAAMDQNVDESNKKHFGLQNDVIVGCIYIPPEGSKYSNLEAFDEIENELMSLKKVSDVHTALIGDFNAKTGILNDFVLADETLLDLFHLDTDNEIISYMLDYENLKSYNIPLQRVTQCSCQPNTYGYKLLNCCKKLNMYIANSRIGVDKGVGKTTCKNTSVVDYLLLSSKLLH
;
A
#
# COMPACT_ATOMS: atom_id res chain seq x y z
N MET A 1 27.64 -64.54 -19.73
CA MET A 1 27.06 -65.77 -20.33
C MET A 1 26.13 -65.30 -21.44
N MET A 2 26.33 -65.52 -22.73
CA MET A 2 26.97 -66.63 -23.43
C MET A 2 28.00 -66.17 -24.48
N GLN A 3 28.95 -67.06 -24.69
CA GLN A 3 30.07 -66.99 -25.63
C GLN A 3 29.67 -67.43 -27.05
N SER A 4 30.55 -67.09 -28.00
CA SER A 4 31.01 -67.85 -29.19
C SER A 4 30.00 -68.09 -30.32
N HIS A 5 30.32 -67.87 -31.59
CA HIS A 5 31.49 -68.43 -32.28
C HIS A 5 32.01 -67.58 -33.44
N HIS A 6 33.35 -67.50 -33.50
CA HIS A 6 34.14 -67.28 -34.70
C HIS A 6 33.82 -68.31 -35.81
N GLN A 7 33.73 -67.83 -37.05
CA GLN A 7 34.18 -68.61 -38.21
C GLN A 7 35.27 -67.81 -38.93
N GLN A 8 36.51 -68.25 -38.71
CA GLN A 8 37.68 -67.88 -39.51
C GLN A 8 37.58 -68.58 -40.86
N LEU A 9 37.62 -67.81 -41.95
CA LEU A 9 37.84 -68.31 -43.30
C LEU A 9 39.34 -68.63 -43.50
N PRO A 10 39.69 -69.71 -44.22
CA PRO A 10 41.04 -70.23 -44.31
C PRO A 10 41.98 -69.37 -45.18
N PRO A 11 43.30 -69.48 -44.97
CA PRO A 11 44.30 -68.72 -45.73
C PRO A 11 44.44 -69.21 -47.18
N ALA A 12 44.65 -68.26 -48.07
CA ALA A 12 44.82 -68.44 -49.51
C ALA A 12 45.96 -69.41 -49.85
N MET A 13 45.68 -70.40 -50.70
CA MET A 13 46.69 -71.18 -51.41
C MET A 13 46.83 -70.71 -52.87
N MET A 14 48.09 -70.71 -53.29
CA MET A 14 48.65 -70.10 -54.49
C MET A 14 48.03 -70.53 -55.81
N SER A 15 47.85 -69.55 -56.70
CA SER A 15 48.02 -69.75 -58.14
C SER A 15 48.89 -68.60 -58.66
N SER A 16 50.19 -68.88 -58.76
CA SER A 16 51.16 -68.08 -59.49
C SER A 16 50.84 -68.15 -60.97
N MET A 17 50.11 -67.15 -61.49
CA MET A 17 50.06 -66.90 -62.94
C MET A 17 51.22 -65.97 -63.34
N PRO A 18 51.90 -66.27 -64.46
CA PRO A 18 53.16 -65.64 -64.82
C PRO A 18 52.98 -64.16 -65.17
N LEU A 19 53.98 -63.35 -64.78
CA LEU A 19 54.16 -61.99 -65.28
C LEU A 19 54.18 -62.03 -66.81
N LEU A 20 53.11 -61.53 -67.44
CA LEU A 20 53.17 -61.07 -68.81
C LEU A 20 54.11 -59.85 -68.84
N THR A 21 55.26 -60.06 -69.45
CA THR A 21 56.19 -59.02 -69.87
C THR A 21 55.45 -57.88 -70.58
N PRO A 22 55.75 -56.60 -70.29
CA PRO A 22 55.07 -55.48 -70.93
C PRO A 22 55.36 -55.47 -72.43
N SER A 23 54.30 -55.50 -73.25
CA SER A 23 54.39 -55.30 -74.69
C SER A 23 54.89 -53.88 -75.00
N PRO A 24 55.85 -53.65 -75.93
CA PRO A 24 56.46 -52.33 -76.15
C PRO A 24 55.61 -51.35 -76.97
N TYR A 25 54.34 -51.67 -77.28
CA TYR A 25 53.49 -50.82 -78.10
C TYR A 25 52.41 -50.12 -77.25
N GLN A 26 52.82 -49.10 -76.50
CA GLN A 26 51.86 -48.08 -76.02
C GLN A 26 51.62 -47.08 -77.15
N TYR A 27 50.69 -47.41 -78.05
CA TYR A 27 50.01 -46.38 -78.83
C TYR A 27 49.06 -45.62 -77.89
N THR A 28 49.53 -44.54 -77.27
CA THR A 28 48.65 -43.61 -76.58
C THR A 28 47.88 -42.83 -77.64
N ASN A 29 46.61 -43.19 -77.86
CA ASN A 29 45.70 -42.37 -78.66
C ASN A 29 45.28 -41.15 -77.82
N PRO A 30 45.75 -39.93 -78.14
CA PRO A 30 45.51 -38.74 -77.33
C PRO A 30 44.03 -38.39 -77.23
N ASP A 31 43.27 -38.66 -78.30
CA ASP A 31 41.83 -38.41 -78.34
C ASP A 31 41.07 -39.38 -77.43
N LEU A 32 41.52 -40.64 -77.35
CA LEU A 32 40.94 -41.63 -76.44
C LEU A 32 41.23 -41.27 -74.98
N ASN A 33 42.45 -40.82 -74.66
CA ASN A 33 42.79 -40.38 -73.30
C ASN A 33 42.00 -39.14 -72.91
N LYS A 34 41.81 -38.18 -73.83
CA LYS A 34 40.97 -37.00 -73.61
C LYS A 34 39.51 -37.38 -73.35
N PHE A 35 38.95 -38.30 -74.15
CA PHE A 35 37.60 -38.84 -73.96
C PHE A 35 37.46 -39.55 -72.59
N MET A 36 38.43 -40.40 -72.23
CA MET A 36 38.44 -41.10 -70.94
C MET A 36 38.54 -40.13 -69.75
N CYS A 37 39.32 -39.05 -69.86
CA CYS A 37 39.36 -37.99 -68.86
C CYS A 37 38.00 -37.29 -68.72
N GLU A 38 37.35 -36.95 -69.83
CA GLU A 38 36.05 -36.28 -69.83
C GLU A 38 34.94 -37.17 -69.24
N VAL A 39 34.95 -38.47 -69.58
CA VAL A 39 34.06 -39.47 -68.97
C VAL A 39 34.31 -39.59 -67.46
N THR A 40 35.56 -39.62 -67.03
CA THR A 40 35.91 -39.68 -65.60
C THR A 40 35.45 -38.43 -64.85
N GLU A 41 35.55 -37.25 -65.46
CA GLU A 41 35.07 -35.99 -64.88
C GLU A 41 33.54 -35.96 -64.77
N ARG A 42 32.82 -36.49 -65.76
CA ARG A 42 31.36 -36.65 -65.68
C ARG A 42 30.94 -37.67 -64.63
N LEU A 43 31.70 -38.76 -64.45
CA LEU A 43 31.47 -39.73 -63.37
C LEU A 43 31.64 -39.10 -61.98
N LYS A 44 32.66 -38.25 -61.78
CA LYS A 44 32.79 -37.49 -60.52
C LYS A 44 31.59 -36.58 -60.23
N LYS A 45 31.00 -35.98 -61.27
CA LYS A 45 29.76 -35.17 -61.12
C LYS A 45 28.56 -36.03 -60.74
N LEU A 46 28.51 -37.29 -61.19
CA LEU A 46 27.47 -38.25 -60.78
C LEU A 46 27.60 -38.63 -59.31
N ASP A 47 28.81 -38.87 -58.81
CA ASP A 47 29.05 -39.13 -57.39
C ASP A 47 28.57 -37.95 -56.51
N MET A 48 28.83 -36.71 -56.95
CA MET A 48 28.34 -35.50 -56.28
C MET A 48 26.80 -35.41 -56.25
N LEU A 49 26.11 -35.90 -57.28
CA LEU A 49 24.64 -35.93 -57.31
C LEU A 49 24.09 -36.94 -56.30
N GLU A 50 24.76 -38.07 -56.09
CA GLU A 50 24.37 -39.06 -55.09
C GLU A 50 24.45 -38.48 -53.67
N ASP A 51 25.49 -37.70 -53.36
CA ASP A 51 25.65 -37.03 -52.07
C ASP A 51 24.59 -35.93 -51.85
N ILE A 52 24.22 -35.20 -52.90
CA ILE A 52 23.12 -34.23 -52.84
C ILE A 52 21.80 -34.95 -52.55
N LEU A 53 21.53 -36.08 -53.21
CA LEU A 53 20.31 -36.87 -52.96
C LEU A 53 20.24 -37.35 -51.51
N LYS A 54 21.34 -37.84 -50.93
CA LYS A 54 21.40 -38.21 -49.50
C LYS A 54 21.06 -37.04 -48.58
N ARG A 55 21.56 -35.84 -48.88
CA ARG A 55 21.24 -34.61 -48.12
C ARG A 55 19.78 -34.21 -48.25
N VAL A 56 19.20 -34.30 -49.45
CA VAL A 56 17.78 -33.98 -49.69
C VAL A 56 16.86 -34.91 -48.89
N VAL A 57 17.13 -36.23 -48.90
CA VAL A 57 16.37 -37.19 -48.10
C VAL A 57 16.49 -36.88 -46.60
N SER A 58 17.69 -36.54 -46.12
CA SER A 58 17.86 -36.11 -44.73
C SER A 58 17.06 -34.84 -44.42
N MET A 59 16.99 -33.87 -45.34
CA MET A 59 16.17 -32.67 -45.18
C MET A 59 14.68 -33.00 -45.14
N GLU A 60 14.19 -33.88 -46.01
CA GLU A 60 12.78 -34.34 -46.00
C GLU A 60 12.40 -34.94 -44.63
N THR A 61 13.28 -35.76 -44.03
CA THR A 61 13.02 -36.30 -42.69
C THR A 61 12.98 -35.23 -41.61
N HIS A 62 13.78 -34.16 -41.72
CA HIS A 62 13.71 -33.04 -40.79
C HIS A 62 12.44 -32.21 -40.97
N CYS A 63 12.01 -31.95 -42.21
CA CYS A 63 10.74 -31.27 -42.49
C CYS A 63 9.56 -32.04 -41.88
N MET A 64 9.52 -33.36 -42.02
CA MET A 64 8.48 -34.20 -41.41
C MET A 64 8.44 -34.08 -39.87
N LYS A 65 9.61 -34.00 -39.22
CA LYS A 65 9.68 -33.80 -37.76
C LYS A 65 9.13 -32.43 -37.36
N ILE A 66 9.51 -31.39 -38.10
CA ILE A 66 9.01 -30.02 -37.88
C ILE A 66 7.49 -29.97 -38.05
N ASP A 67 6.93 -30.60 -39.08
CA ASP A 67 5.47 -30.64 -39.30
C ASP A 67 4.73 -31.32 -38.14
N CYS A 68 5.32 -32.37 -37.58
CA CYS A 68 4.79 -33.05 -36.41
C CYS A 68 4.80 -32.13 -35.17
N GLU A 69 5.92 -31.44 -34.90
CA GLU A 69 6.04 -30.49 -33.79
C GLU A 69 5.08 -29.31 -33.93
N VAL A 70 4.94 -28.75 -35.15
CA VAL A 70 3.99 -27.68 -35.44
C VAL A 70 2.55 -28.12 -35.20
N SER A 71 2.21 -29.35 -35.56
CA SER A 71 0.87 -29.89 -35.31
C SER A 71 0.59 -30.04 -33.81
N ASN A 72 1.56 -30.55 -33.05
CA ASN A 72 1.47 -30.67 -31.60
C ASN A 72 1.35 -29.29 -30.91
N MET A 73 2.12 -28.29 -31.36
CA MET A 73 2.02 -26.92 -30.84
C MET A 73 0.63 -26.30 -31.11
N LYS A 74 0.02 -26.55 -32.28
CA LYS A 74 -1.33 -26.08 -32.58
C LYS A 74 -2.38 -26.67 -31.63
N GLU A 75 -2.25 -27.94 -31.28
CA GLU A 75 -3.11 -28.60 -30.29
C GLU A 75 -2.97 -27.95 -28.90
N GLN A 76 -1.73 -27.71 -28.46
CA GLN A 76 -1.43 -27.04 -27.18
C GLN A 76 -1.95 -25.60 -27.13
N ILE A 77 -1.80 -24.84 -28.22
CA ILE A 77 -2.35 -23.47 -28.30
C ILE A 77 -3.87 -23.51 -28.12
N LYS A 78 -4.57 -24.46 -28.75
CA LYS A 78 -6.02 -24.61 -28.61
C LYS A 78 -6.44 -24.92 -27.17
N THR A 79 -5.72 -25.79 -26.48
CA THR A 79 -6.02 -26.11 -25.08
C THR A 79 -5.75 -24.90 -24.18
N HIS A 80 -4.64 -24.18 -24.39
CA HIS A 80 -4.33 -22.97 -23.64
C HIS A 80 -5.36 -21.85 -23.85
N THR A 81 -5.82 -21.64 -25.08
CA THR A 81 -6.90 -20.67 -25.37
C THR A 81 -8.16 -20.97 -24.56
N ASN A 82 -8.58 -22.24 -24.49
CA ASN A 82 -9.75 -22.62 -23.68
C ASN A 82 -9.53 -22.37 -22.18
N THR A 83 -8.32 -22.64 -21.66
CA THR A 83 -8.02 -22.34 -20.25
C THR A 83 -8.04 -20.86 -19.95
N ILE A 84 -7.54 -20.01 -20.86
CA ILE A 84 -7.57 -18.55 -20.72
C ILE A 84 -9.01 -18.04 -20.70
N MET A 85 -9.89 -18.56 -21.57
CA MET A 85 -11.30 -18.18 -21.57
C MET A 85 -12.00 -18.51 -20.24
N ASN A 86 -11.71 -19.68 -19.66
CA ASN A 86 -12.27 -20.07 -18.36
C ASN A 86 -11.76 -19.17 -17.22
N ILE A 87 -10.47 -18.78 -17.26
CA ILE A 87 -9.88 -17.85 -16.30
C ILE A 87 -10.53 -16.46 -16.42
N ASP A 88 -10.71 -15.96 -17.65
CA ASP A 88 -11.34 -14.67 -17.92
C ASP A 88 -12.78 -14.62 -17.38
N GLN A 89 -13.56 -15.70 -17.59
CA GLN A 89 -14.89 -15.81 -16.99
C GLN A 89 -14.83 -15.77 -15.46
N GLY A 90 -13.92 -16.53 -14.84
CA GLY A 90 -13.75 -16.54 -13.38
C GLY A 90 -13.32 -15.18 -12.82
N LEU A 91 -12.49 -14.42 -13.55
CA LEU A 91 -12.10 -13.06 -13.20
C LEU A 91 -13.29 -12.09 -13.25
N SER A 92 -14.15 -12.21 -14.26
CA SER A 92 -15.37 -11.41 -14.37
C SER A 92 -16.34 -11.67 -13.20
N GLU A 93 -16.55 -12.93 -12.85
CA GLU A 93 -17.36 -13.32 -11.68
C GLU A 93 -16.77 -12.80 -10.37
N MET A 94 -15.44 -12.88 -10.22
CA MET A 94 -14.74 -12.35 -9.06
C MET A 94 -14.86 -10.83 -8.95
N SER A 95 -14.71 -10.12 -10.07
CA SER A 95 -14.87 -8.65 -10.13
C SER A 95 -16.26 -8.21 -9.66
N ASN A 96 -17.31 -8.91 -10.11
CA ASN A 96 -18.68 -8.62 -9.68
C ASN A 96 -18.89 -8.86 -8.18
N ARG A 97 -18.27 -9.91 -7.62
CA ARG A 97 -18.31 -10.19 -6.18
C ARG A 97 -17.59 -9.13 -5.37
N VAL A 98 -16.43 -8.65 -5.83
CA VAL A 98 -15.68 -7.58 -5.18
C VAL A 98 -16.51 -6.29 -5.15
N GLN A 99 -17.11 -5.90 -6.28
CA GLN A 99 -17.97 -4.72 -6.33
C GLN A 99 -19.15 -4.80 -5.35
N ASN A 100 -19.87 -5.94 -5.32
CA ASN A 100 -20.98 -6.13 -4.39
C ASN A 100 -20.51 -6.09 -2.92
N MET A 101 -19.34 -6.66 -2.63
CA MET A 101 -18.75 -6.60 -1.30
C MET A 101 -18.39 -5.17 -0.89
N ASP A 102 -17.88 -4.35 -1.81
CA ASP A 102 -17.58 -2.93 -1.55
C ASP A 102 -18.85 -2.14 -1.26
N GLU A 103 -19.93 -2.37 -2.00
CA GLU A 103 -21.25 -1.76 -1.76
C GLU A 103 -21.80 -2.13 -0.38
N GLN A 104 -21.69 -3.41 0.02
CA GLN A 104 -22.10 -3.87 1.34
C GLN A 104 -21.24 -3.27 2.47
N ASN A 105 -19.92 -3.20 2.28
CA ASN A 105 -19.02 -2.59 3.25
C ASN A 105 -19.35 -1.11 3.46
N TYR A 106 -19.68 -0.39 2.39
CA TYR A 106 -20.12 1.01 2.49
C TYR A 106 -21.43 1.15 3.28
N PHE A 107 -22.42 0.29 2.99
CA PHE A 107 -23.68 0.27 3.75
C PHE A 107 -23.46 -0.01 5.23
N LEU A 108 -22.65 -1.03 5.56
CA LEU A 108 -22.29 -1.37 6.94
C LEU A 108 -21.53 -0.23 7.62
N PHE A 109 -20.66 0.48 6.91
CA PHE A 109 -19.95 1.63 7.44
C PHE A 109 -20.92 2.75 7.84
N GLU A 110 -21.88 3.11 6.99
CA GLU A 110 -22.88 4.12 7.34
C GLU A 110 -23.81 3.67 8.46
N GLU A 111 -24.22 2.39 8.49
CA GLU A 111 -25.03 1.85 9.59
C GLU A 111 -24.25 1.90 10.92
N THR A 112 -22.99 1.46 10.93
CA THR A 112 -22.17 1.49 12.16
C THR A 112 -21.92 2.91 12.65
N LYS A 113 -21.75 3.88 11.74
CA LYS A 113 -21.67 5.31 12.08
C LYS A 113 -22.96 5.83 12.71
N GLN A 114 -24.12 5.53 12.10
CA GLN A 114 -25.41 5.92 12.66
C GLN A 114 -25.68 5.27 14.02
N LEU A 115 -25.32 3.99 14.18
CA LEU A 115 -25.46 3.28 15.46
C LEU A 115 -24.57 3.90 16.54
N LYS A 116 -23.32 4.23 16.22
CA LYS A 116 -22.41 4.93 17.15
C LYS A 116 -23.00 6.27 17.60
N GLU A 117 -23.54 7.07 16.67
CA GLU A 117 -24.19 8.34 17.01
C GLU A 117 -25.41 8.15 17.92
N LYS A 118 -26.26 7.16 17.62
CA LYS A 118 -27.42 6.81 18.47
C LYS A 118 -27.00 6.37 19.88
N VAL A 119 -25.93 5.58 20.00
CA VAL A 119 -25.40 5.14 21.30
C VAL A 119 -24.89 6.36 22.10
N ILE A 120 -24.12 7.24 21.47
CA ILE A 120 -23.62 8.47 22.12
C ILE A 120 -24.79 9.35 22.57
N GLU A 121 -25.83 9.48 21.74
CA GLU A 121 -27.03 10.25 22.08
C GLU A 121 -27.78 9.64 23.28
N GLN A 122 -28.00 8.33 23.27
CA GLN A 122 -28.65 7.62 24.37
C GLN A 122 -27.87 7.75 25.69
N GLN A 123 -26.55 7.58 25.64
CA GLN A 123 -25.68 7.77 26.80
C GLN A 123 -25.73 9.22 27.30
N SER A 124 -25.67 10.20 26.40
CA SER A 124 -25.77 11.62 26.74
C SER A 124 -27.10 11.98 27.38
N ARG A 125 -28.21 11.39 26.91
CA ARG A 125 -29.54 11.54 27.52
C ARG A 125 -29.58 10.93 28.92
N SER A 126 -28.99 9.75 29.12
CA SER A 126 -28.96 9.05 30.41
C SER A 126 -28.08 9.74 31.47
N MET A 127 -26.99 10.36 31.03
CA MET A 127 -26.01 11.07 31.88
C MET A 127 -26.37 12.54 32.12
N ARG A 128 -27.45 13.06 31.52
CA ARG A 128 -27.77 14.48 31.50
C ARG A 128 -28.05 15.05 32.89
N GLU A 129 -28.57 14.23 33.81
CA GLU A 129 -28.85 14.62 35.19
C GLU A 129 -27.65 14.39 36.12
N ASN A 130 -26.48 14.03 35.57
CA ASN A 130 -25.31 13.67 36.36
C ASN A 130 -24.30 14.82 36.44
N LEU A 131 -23.76 15.04 37.63
CA LEU A 131 -22.56 15.88 37.84
C LEU A 131 -21.41 15.04 38.37
N ILE A 132 -20.19 15.46 38.04
CA ILE A 132 -18.95 14.92 38.56
C ILE A 132 -18.32 15.94 39.49
N PHE A 133 -18.05 15.51 40.72
CA PHE A 133 -17.37 16.29 41.76
C PHE A 133 -15.95 15.73 41.94
N LYS A 134 -14.94 16.56 41.77
CA LYS A 134 -13.53 16.20 41.93
C LYS A 134 -12.91 16.97 43.09
N GLY A 135 -11.93 16.36 43.75
CA GLY A 135 -11.18 16.96 44.85
C GLY A 135 -11.76 16.70 46.25
N VAL A 136 -12.90 16.02 46.35
CA VAL A 136 -13.44 15.56 47.64
C VAL A 136 -12.51 14.48 48.19
N PRO A 137 -11.95 14.65 49.40
CA PRO A 137 -11.03 13.70 50.01
C PRO A 137 -11.57 12.28 49.99
N ASP A 138 -10.67 11.31 49.83
CA ASP A 138 -10.97 9.89 49.66
C ASP A 138 -10.33 9.16 50.83
N GLU A 139 -11.10 8.99 51.91
CA GLU A 139 -10.75 8.06 52.96
C GLU A 139 -11.16 6.69 52.43
N TYR A 140 -10.20 5.83 52.09
CA TYR A 140 -10.44 4.54 51.41
C TYR A 140 -11.22 3.57 52.31
N ASN A 141 -12.50 3.86 52.53
CA ASN A 141 -13.43 3.13 53.36
C ASN A 141 -14.52 2.51 52.46
N PRO A 142 -14.64 1.17 52.40
CA PRO A 142 -15.65 0.50 51.58
C PRO A 142 -17.09 0.82 51.96
N GLU A 143 -17.33 1.23 53.21
CA GLU A 143 -18.66 1.55 53.76
C GLU A 143 -18.94 3.06 53.80
N GLU A 144 -18.15 3.85 53.09
CA GLU A 144 -18.32 5.30 53.01
C GLU A 144 -19.70 5.67 52.45
N ASP A 145 -20.49 6.43 53.21
CA ASP A 145 -21.73 7.02 52.72
C ASP A 145 -21.39 8.21 51.80
N THR A 146 -21.17 7.89 50.52
CA THR A 146 -20.83 8.89 49.51
C THR A 146 -21.93 9.93 49.30
N GLU A 147 -23.19 9.61 49.62
CA GLU A 147 -24.30 10.56 49.50
C GLU A 147 -24.26 11.59 50.64
N ALA A 148 -24.07 11.14 51.88
CA ALA A 148 -23.93 12.03 53.03
C ALA A 148 -22.76 13.00 52.85
N ILE A 149 -21.59 12.49 52.44
CA ILE A 149 -20.39 13.32 52.19
C ILE A 149 -20.65 14.35 51.10
N LEU A 150 -21.38 13.98 50.05
CA LEU A 150 -21.72 14.92 48.99
C LEU A 150 -22.72 15.98 49.46
N LYS A 151 -23.71 15.62 50.28
CA LYS A 151 -24.65 16.58 50.89
C LYS A 151 -23.93 17.57 51.79
N ASP A 152 -23.00 17.09 52.61
CA ASP A 152 -22.17 17.93 53.48
C ASP A 152 -21.26 18.86 52.66
N PHE A 153 -20.66 18.34 51.59
CA PHE A 153 -19.87 19.15 50.66
C PHE A 153 -20.73 20.26 50.01
N ILE A 154 -21.94 19.95 49.55
CA ILE A 154 -22.82 20.96 48.92
C ILE A 154 -23.23 22.04 49.94
N LYS A 155 -23.54 21.66 51.18
CA LYS A 155 -23.91 22.62 52.24
C LYS A 155 -22.72 23.50 52.66
N SER A 156 -21.55 22.91 52.89
CA SER A 156 -20.38 23.62 53.41
C SER A 156 -19.64 24.43 52.33
N GLU A 157 -19.38 23.84 51.16
CA GLU A 157 -18.51 24.41 50.14
C GLU A 157 -19.29 25.22 49.09
N ILE A 158 -20.48 24.73 48.69
CA ILE A 158 -21.33 25.40 47.67
C ILE A 158 -22.37 26.32 48.33
N GLN A 159 -22.67 26.14 49.62
CA GLN A 159 -23.58 26.98 50.42
C GLN A 159 -25.04 26.92 49.95
N ILE A 160 -25.52 25.72 49.63
CA ILE A 160 -26.94 25.48 49.32
C ILE A 160 -27.59 24.80 50.53
N GLU A 161 -28.58 25.46 51.13
CA GLU A 161 -29.33 24.96 52.29
C GLU A 161 -30.49 24.04 51.89
N GLU A 162 -30.91 24.09 50.63
CA GLU A 162 -31.99 23.24 50.10
C GLU A 162 -31.64 21.76 50.16
N GLU A 163 -32.63 20.93 50.49
CA GLU A 163 -32.48 19.48 50.49
C GLU A 163 -32.50 18.95 49.05
N ILE A 164 -31.37 18.36 48.66
CA ILE A 164 -31.15 17.79 47.33
C ILE A 164 -31.23 16.27 47.43
N ASN A 165 -32.08 15.69 46.59
CA ASN A 165 -32.21 14.25 46.45
C ASN A 165 -31.45 13.73 45.23
N PHE A 166 -30.86 12.56 45.40
CA PHE A 166 -30.13 11.85 44.37
C PHE A 166 -30.78 10.51 44.09
N HIS A 167 -30.69 10.05 42.84
CA HIS A 167 -31.04 8.68 42.49
C HIS A 167 -29.90 7.72 42.85
N VAL A 168 -28.67 8.08 42.49
CA VAL A 168 -27.47 7.26 42.72
C VAL A 168 -26.28 8.19 42.90
N VAL A 169 -25.49 7.95 43.94
CA VAL A 169 -24.19 8.59 44.19
C VAL A 169 -23.14 7.51 44.36
N HIS A 170 -22.01 7.64 43.67
CA HIS A 170 -20.90 6.70 43.82
C HIS A 170 -19.57 7.34 43.43
N ARG A 171 -18.46 6.81 43.97
CA ARG A 171 -17.11 7.19 43.55
C ARG A 171 -16.73 6.50 42.23
N LEU A 172 -16.02 7.24 41.38
CA LEU A 172 -15.37 6.75 40.18
C LEU A 172 -14.21 5.82 40.52
N LYS A 173 -13.76 5.03 39.53
CA LYS A 173 -12.59 4.17 39.69
C LYS A 173 -11.32 4.97 40.04
N PRO A 174 -10.41 4.39 40.84
CA PRO A 174 -9.12 5.03 41.16
C PRO A 174 -8.30 5.27 39.89
N LYS A 175 -7.55 6.37 39.90
CA LYS A 175 -6.57 6.73 38.86
C LYS A 175 -5.17 6.34 39.31
N GLN A 176 -4.25 6.23 38.35
CA GLN A 176 -2.83 5.95 38.64
C GLN A 176 -2.16 7.05 39.50
N ASP A 177 -2.66 8.29 39.41
CA ASP A 177 -2.06 9.49 40.02
C ASP A 177 -2.32 9.65 41.53
N LYS A 178 -2.83 8.62 42.24
CA LYS A 178 -3.25 8.68 43.67
C LYS A 178 -4.17 9.86 44.05
N SER A 179 -4.63 10.65 43.09
CA SER A 179 -5.56 11.76 43.28
C SER A 179 -6.91 11.23 43.79
N PRO A 180 -7.62 11.99 44.65
CA PRO A 180 -8.92 11.57 45.15
C PRO A 180 -9.88 11.17 44.03
N ARG A 181 -10.60 10.05 44.21
CA ARG A 181 -11.61 9.58 43.24
C ARG A 181 -12.73 10.61 43.14
N GLY A 182 -13.11 10.97 41.91
CA GLY A 182 -14.26 11.84 41.69
C GLY A 182 -15.57 11.15 42.05
N ILE A 183 -16.56 11.89 42.51
CA ILE A 183 -17.91 11.40 42.82
C ILE A 183 -18.83 11.72 41.65
N VAL A 184 -19.59 10.73 41.17
CA VAL A 184 -20.69 10.92 40.22
C VAL A 184 -21.99 10.91 41.01
N ALA A 185 -22.81 11.93 40.82
CA ALA A 185 -24.13 12.02 41.44
C ALA A 185 -25.19 12.27 40.38
N LYS A 186 -26.19 11.39 40.34
CA LYS A 186 -27.38 11.54 39.51
C LYS A 186 -28.48 12.21 40.31
N PHE A 187 -28.88 13.40 39.90
CA PHE A 187 -29.91 14.17 40.57
C PHE A 187 -31.30 13.65 40.20
N GLU A 188 -32.22 13.67 41.16
CA GLU A 188 -33.63 13.35 40.89
C GLU A 188 -34.30 14.47 40.08
N ARG A 189 -33.98 15.73 40.39
CA ARG A 189 -34.55 16.90 39.72
C ARG A 189 -33.49 17.66 38.92
N ARG A 190 -33.80 17.93 37.64
CA ARG A 190 -32.96 18.75 36.75
C ARG A 190 -32.75 20.17 37.28
N LYS A 191 -33.73 20.74 37.99
CA LYS A 191 -33.65 22.08 38.57
C LYS A 191 -32.53 22.14 39.62
N ASP A 192 -32.52 21.18 40.55
CA ASP A 192 -31.52 21.04 41.60
C ASP A 192 -30.12 20.87 41.00
N ARG A 193 -29.99 20.02 39.97
CA ARG A 193 -28.75 19.83 39.21
C ARG A 193 -28.20 21.16 38.67
N ASN A 194 -29.05 21.94 38.02
CA ASN A 194 -28.65 23.20 37.40
C ASN A 194 -28.31 24.27 38.43
N MET A 195 -29.05 24.30 39.54
CA MET A 195 -28.77 25.20 40.66
C MET A 195 -27.40 24.91 41.27
N VAL A 196 -27.11 23.64 41.58
CA VAL A 196 -25.81 23.21 42.11
C VAL A 196 -24.68 23.55 41.14
N LEU A 197 -24.85 23.25 39.84
CA LEU A 197 -23.82 23.54 38.84
C LEU A 197 -23.54 25.06 38.73
N SER A 198 -24.58 25.88 38.69
CA SER A 198 -24.44 27.34 38.61
C SER A 198 -23.75 27.92 39.85
N ALA A 199 -24.18 27.50 41.04
CA ALA A 199 -23.59 27.92 42.30
C ALA A 199 -22.13 27.48 42.42
N ALA A 200 -21.81 26.24 42.03
CA ALA A 200 -20.45 25.71 42.06
C ALA A 200 -19.49 26.53 41.16
N ILE A 201 -19.92 26.93 39.96
CA ILE A 201 -19.12 27.76 39.05
C ILE A 201 -18.76 29.12 39.71
N GLN A 202 -19.68 29.70 40.48
CA GLN A 202 -19.46 30.98 41.14
C GLN A 202 -18.64 30.85 42.43
N LYS A 203 -19.00 29.90 43.30
CA LYS A 203 -18.47 29.76 44.66
C LYS A 203 -17.12 29.03 44.70
N LEU A 204 -16.89 28.05 43.83
CA LEU A 204 -15.66 27.26 43.80
C LEU A 204 -14.57 27.85 42.89
N LYS A 205 -14.82 28.99 42.23
CA LYS A 205 -13.88 29.62 41.29
C LYS A 205 -12.48 29.85 41.86
N ASN A 206 -12.39 30.17 43.16
CA ASN A 206 -11.12 30.43 43.84
C ASN A 206 -10.53 29.17 44.51
N LYS A 207 -11.30 28.09 44.65
CA LYS A 207 -10.90 26.84 45.31
C LYS A 207 -10.47 25.80 44.27
N LYS A 208 -9.26 25.96 43.72
CA LYS A 208 -8.73 25.12 42.63
C LYS A 208 -8.71 23.61 42.92
N GLN A 209 -8.76 23.21 44.19
CA GLN A 209 -8.81 21.79 44.58
C GLN A 209 -10.12 21.12 44.16
N PHE A 210 -11.23 21.88 44.12
CA PHE A 210 -12.54 21.35 43.78
C PHE A 210 -12.94 21.70 42.36
N VAL A 211 -13.44 20.70 41.63
CA VAL A 211 -13.97 20.90 40.28
C VAL A 211 -15.29 20.18 40.16
N VAL A 212 -16.33 20.92 39.78
CA VAL A 212 -17.67 20.38 39.48
C VAL A 212 -17.99 20.62 38.01
N HIS A 213 -18.35 19.56 37.29
CA HIS A 213 -18.73 19.67 35.89
C HIS A 213 -19.73 18.58 35.49
N GLU A 214 -20.40 18.79 34.35
CA GLU A 214 -21.31 17.81 33.78
C GLU A 214 -20.59 16.50 33.39
N GLN A 215 -21.29 15.38 33.48
CA GLN A 215 -20.82 14.11 32.94
C GLN A 215 -21.14 14.03 31.44
N TYR A 216 -20.17 13.56 30.66
CA TYR A 216 -20.30 13.33 29.23
C TYR A 216 -19.76 11.94 28.87
N PRO A 217 -20.27 11.29 27.81
CA PRO A 217 -19.63 10.13 27.19
C PRO A 217 -18.19 10.41 26.80
N ILE A 218 -17.37 9.36 26.72
CA ILE A 218 -15.93 9.50 26.45
C ILE A 218 -15.67 10.14 25.09
N GLU A 219 -16.45 9.78 24.08
CA GLU A 219 -16.37 10.31 22.71
C GLU A 219 -16.65 11.81 22.69
N VAL A 220 -17.60 12.28 23.51
CA VAL A 220 -17.89 13.71 23.67
C VAL A 220 -16.75 14.42 24.38
N ILE A 221 -16.15 13.81 25.41
CA ILE A 221 -14.99 14.37 26.11
C ILE A 221 -13.80 14.53 25.15
N GLU A 222 -13.56 13.53 24.30
CA GLU A 222 -12.50 13.55 23.28
C GLU A 222 -12.72 14.66 22.26
N ARG A 223 -13.92 14.77 21.68
CA ARG A 223 -14.28 15.89 20.78
C ARG A 223 -14.09 17.25 21.45
N ARG A 224 -14.50 17.39 22.72
CA ARG A 224 -14.29 18.62 23.48
C ARG A 224 -12.81 18.92 23.69
N ARG A 225 -11.96 17.91 23.90
CA ARG A 225 -10.50 18.08 24.08
C ARG A 225 -9.85 18.73 22.85
N GLU A 226 -10.30 18.37 21.66
CA GLU A 226 -9.85 18.97 20.40
C GLU A 226 -10.35 20.41 20.21
N LEU A 227 -11.59 20.69 20.66
CA LEU A 227 -12.20 22.02 20.53
C LEU A 227 -11.73 23.03 21.58
N VAL A 228 -11.27 22.58 22.75
CA VAL A 228 -10.84 23.46 23.85
C VAL A 228 -9.67 24.39 23.47
N PRO A 229 -8.59 23.95 22.79
CA PRO A 229 -7.54 24.84 22.30
C PRO A 229 -8.09 25.94 21.37
N ILE A 230 -8.96 25.58 20.44
CA ILE A 230 -9.57 26.49 19.47
C ILE A 230 -10.48 27.51 20.19
N LEU A 231 -11.24 27.04 21.18
CA LEU A 231 -12.06 27.91 22.03
C LEU A 231 -11.21 28.93 22.79
N LYS A 232 -10.06 28.51 23.34
CA LYS A 232 -9.14 29.39 24.06
C LYS A 232 -8.55 30.44 23.12
N ASP A 233 -8.06 30.01 21.97
CA ASP A 233 -7.49 30.90 20.94
C ASP A 233 -8.51 31.94 20.45
N ALA A 234 -9.75 31.52 20.17
CA ALA A 234 -10.83 32.43 19.78
C ALA A 234 -11.12 33.48 20.87
N ARG A 235 -11.15 33.08 22.15
CA ARG A 235 -11.34 34.03 23.27
C ARG A 235 -10.16 34.99 23.44
N THR A 236 -8.93 34.51 23.27
CA THR A 236 -7.73 35.36 23.31
C THR A 236 -7.75 36.40 22.19
N LYS A 237 -8.32 36.06 21.03
CA LYS A 237 -8.54 36.97 19.89
C LYS A 237 -9.73 37.92 20.07
N GLY A 238 -10.43 37.87 21.20
CA GLY A 238 -11.59 38.74 21.50
C GLY A 238 -12.93 38.25 20.95
N HIS A 239 -12.99 37.05 20.34
CA HIS A 239 -14.24 36.48 19.86
C HIS A 239 -15.06 35.83 20.99
N THR A 240 -16.39 35.84 20.82
CA THR A 240 -17.30 35.18 21.75
C THR A 240 -17.37 33.68 21.44
N ALA A 241 -16.60 32.87 22.17
CA ALA A 241 -16.57 31.41 21.97
C ALA A 241 -17.22 30.63 23.13
N VAL A 242 -18.17 29.74 22.79
CA VAL A 242 -18.91 28.89 23.74
C VAL A 242 -18.95 27.44 23.24
N LEU A 243 -18.67 26.51 24.15
CA LEU A 243 -18.77 25.06 23.90
C LEU A 243 -20.07 24.55 24.51
N LYS A 244 -20.97 24.01 23.69
CA LYS A 244 -22.20 23.34 24.12
C LYS A 244 -22.13 21.88 23.74
N GLU A 245 -22.19 20.98 24.71
CA GLU A 245 -21.97 19.54 24.51
C GLU A 245 -20.65 19.27 23.77
N ASP A 246 -20.67 18.80 22.52
CA ASP A 246 -19.51 18.56 21.67
C ASP A 246 -19.35 19.61 20.54
N ARG A 247 -20.08 20.73 20.59
CA ARG A 247 -20.14 21.74 19.52
C ARG A 247 -19.57 23.07 19.97
N LEU A 248 -18.61 23.59 19.22
CA LEU A 248 -18.04 24.92 19.42
C LEU A 248 -18.83 25.96 18.62
N TYR A 249 -19.18 27.06 19.26
CA TYR A 249 -19.79 28.24 18.62
C TYR A 249 -18.84 29.43 18.81
N ILE A 250 -18.48 30.11 17.73
CA ILE A 250 -17.67 31.33 17.72
C ILE A 250 -18.54 32.42 17.10
N ASP A 251 -18.77 33.51 17.84
CA ASP A 251 -19.67 34.61 17.44
C ASP A 251 -21.05 34.12 17.01
N ASN A 252 -21.60 33.21 17.82
CA ASN A 252 -22.87 32.51 17.61
C ASN A 252 -22.95 31.64 16.34
N LYS A 253 -21.85 31.47 15.59
CA LYS A 253 -21.76 30.54 14.45
C LYS A 253 -21.12 29.24 14.87
N ARG A 254 -21.71 28.11 14.44
CA ARG A 254 -21.15 26.79 14.71
C ARG A 254 -19.82 26.65 13.98
N TYR A 255 -18.77 26.33 14.74
CA TYR A 255 -17.46 26.00 14.21
C TYR A 255 -17.44 24.52 13.81
N TYR A 256 -17.02 24.26 12.58
CA TYR A 256 -16.75 22.93 12.08
C TYR A 256 -15.24 22.77 11.99
N PRO A 257 -14.61 21.87 12.78
CA PRO A 257 -13.20 21.60 12.64
C PRO A 257 -12.92 21.13 11.21
N ARG A 258 -11.87 21.68 10.58
CA ARG A 258 -11.45 21.33 9.20
C ARG A 258 -10.99 19.87 9.05
N THR A 259 -11.16 19.04 10.08
CA THR A 259 -10.56 17.71 10.22
C THR A 259 -11.56 16.56 10.27
N THR A 260 -12.73 16.68 9.65
CA THR A 260 -13.44 15.49 9.20
C THR A 260 -13.09 15.26 7.74
N ARG A 261 -11.97 14.58 7.46
CA ARG A 261 -11.91 13.72 6.28
C ARG A 261 -12.99 12.68 6.51
N GLN A 262 -14.20 12.96 6.04
CA GLN A 262 -15.13 11.89 5.74
C GLN A 262 -14.37 10.96 4.80
N HIS A 263 -14.37 9.66 5.06
CA HIS A 263 -14.06 8.71 4.00
C HIS A 263 -14.93 9.13 2.82
N PRO A 264 -14.33 9.51 1.67
CA PRO A 264 -15.13 9.94 0.56
C PRO A 264 -16.04 8.76 0.17
N PRO A 265 -17.33 8.98 -0.06
CA PRO A 265 -18.14 7.99 -0.74
C PRO A 265 -17.49 7.69 -2.10
N PRO A 266 -17.57 6.45 -2.60
CA PRO A 266 -17.25 6.19 -4.00
C PRO A 266 -18.26 6.99 -4.84
N SER A 267 -17.79 8.08 -5.43
CA SER A 267 -18.54 9.06 -6.23
C SER A 267 -19.55 9.94 -5.49
N ALA A 268 -19.22 11.23 -5.32
CA ALA A 268 -20.04 12.38 -5.75
C ALA A 268 -19.49 13.73 -5.21
N ALA A 269 -19.40 14.69 -6.14
CA ALA A 269 -19.32 16.14 -5.97
C ALA A 269 -17.99 16.75 -5.44
N MET A 270 -17.21 17.24 -6.41
CA MET A 270 -16.24 18.32 -6.25
C MET A 270 -16.90 19.55 -5.62
N ASP A 271 -16.45 19.94 -4.43
CA ASP A 271 -16.72 21.26 -3.88
C ASP A 271 -15.69 22.25 -4.45
N GLN A 272 -16.14 23.04 -5.42
CA GLN A 272 -15.39 24.17 -5.97
C GLN A 272 -15.38 25.30 -4.93
N ASN A 273 -14.34 25.38 -4.09
CA ASN A 273 -13.84 26.63 -3.49
C ASN A 273 -12.57 26.34 -2.67
N VAL A 274 -11.44 26.13 -3.36
CA VAL A 274 -10.11 26.19 -2.73
C VAL A 274 -9.27 27.23 -3.48
N ASP A 275 -9.20 28.40 -2.84
CA ASP A 275 -8.22 29.47 -2.92
C ASP A 275 -7.16 29.36 -4.05
N GLU A 276 -7.38 30.09 -5.16
CA GLU A 276 -6.50 30.19 -6.34
C GLU A 276 -5.11 30.79 -6.04
N SER A 277 -4.82 31.22 -4.82
CA SER A 277 -3.54 31.84 -4.46
C SER A 277 -2.36 30.87 -4.36
N ASN A 278 -2.58 29.56 -4.20
CA ASN A 278 -1.50 28.57 -4.01
C ASN A 278 -0.94 27.96 -5.31
N LYS A 279 -1.62 28.10 -6.46
CA LYS A 279 -1.20 27.47 -7.73
C LYS A 279 0.06 28.08 -8.36
N LYS A 280 0.51 29.25 -7.91
CA LYS A 280 1.64 29.99 -8.51
C LYS A 280 3.03 29.59 -8.02
N HIS A 281 3.17 28.80 -6.96
CA HIS A 281 4.51 28.52 -6.38
C HIS A 281 5.17 27.22 -6.87
N PHE A 282 4.42 26.25 -7.40
CA PHE A 282 4.96 24.93 -7.74
C PHE A 282 4.94 24.59 -9.24
N GLY A 283 4.33 25.42 -10.09
CA GLY A 283 4.27 25.17 -11.55
C GLY A 283 3.49 23.90 -11.95
N LEU A 284 2.71 23.33 -11.04
CA LEU A 284 1.93 22.12 -11.27
C LEU A 284 0.54 22.49 -11.79
N GLN A 285 0.13 21.85 -12.90
CA GLN A 285 -1.21 22.03 -13.47
C GLN A 285 -2.26 21.20 -12.72
N ASN A 286 -1.84 20.11 -12.08
CA ASN A 286 -2.70 19.17 -11.36
C ASN A 286 -2.53 19.31 -9.83
N ASP A 287 -3.58 18.92 -9.10
CA ASP A 287 -3.55 18.92 -7.63
C ASP A 287 -2.53 17.92 -7.08
N VAL A 288 -2.10 18.12 -5.83
CA VAL A 288 -1.17 17.24 -5.13
C VAL A 288 -1.82 16.70 -3.87
N ILE A 289 -1.86 15.38 -3.74
CA ILE A 289 -2.30 14.70 -2.51
C ILE A 289 -1.08 14.42 -1.64
N VAL A 290 -1.14 14.88 -0.40
CA VAL A 290 -0.12 14.59 0.63
C VAL A 290 -0.71 13.66 1.68
N GLY A 291 -0.13 12.46 1.80
CA GLY A 291 -0.46 11.48 2.82
C GLY A 291 0.60 11.45 3.92
N CYS A 292 0.18 11.62 5.17
CA CYS A 292 1.06 11.44 6.33
C CYS A 292 0.88 10.03 6.88
N ILE A 293 1.92 9.21 6.82
CA ILE A 293 1.85 7.78 7.12
C ILE A 293 2.63 7.47 8.40
N TYR A 294 2.03 6.64 9.25
CA TYR A 294 2.73 5.99 10.36
C TYR A 294 2.39 4.51 10.37
N ILE A 295 3.37 3.66 10.10
CA ILE A 295 3.25 2.20 10.17
C ILE A 295 4.00 1.73 11.42
N PRO A 296 3.34 1.11 12.40
CA PRO A 296 4.00 0.61 13.59
C PRO A 296 5.13 -0.38 13.26
N PRO A 297 6.21 -0.47 14.06
CA PRO A 297 7.29 -1.42 13.81
C PRO A 297 6.84 -2.88 13.74
N GLU A 298 7.55 -3.67 12.94
CA GLU A 298 7.35 -5.13 12.87
C GLU A 298 7.45 -5.77 14.26
N GLY A 299 6.48 -6.64 14.58
CA GLY A 299 6.42 -7.33 15.87
C GLY A 299 5.90 -6.47 17.04
N SER A 300 5.52 -5.21 16.80
CA SER A 300 4.79 -4.43 17.80
C SER A 300 3.35 -4.93 17.96
N LYS A 301 2.71 -4.64 19.10
CA LYS A 301 1.30 -4.99 19.36
C LYS A 301 0.33 -4.45 18.29
N TYR A 302 0.73 -3.40 17.59
CA TYR A 302 -0.07 -2.70 16.58
C TYR A 302 0.40 -2.98 15.15
N SER A 303 1.33 -3.93 14.95
CA SER A 303 1.81 -4.26 13.61
C SER A 303 0.67 -4.88 12.79
N ASN A 304 0.37 -4.29 11.64
CA ASN A 304 -0.53 -4.87 10.65
C ASN A 304 0.29 -5.28 9.42
N LEU A 305 0.15 -6.52 8.96
CA LEU A 305 0.82 -6.98 7.74
C LEU A 305 0.16 -6.37 6.49
N GLU A 306 -1.11 -6.02 6.54
CA GLU A 306 -1.92 -5.53 5.41
C GLU A 306 -1.84 -4.01 5.24
N ALA A 307 -1.12 -3.29 6.12
CA ALA A 307 -1.05 -1.83 6.10
C ALA A 307 -0.59 -1.24 4.75
N PHE A 308 0.33 -1.92 4.05
CA PHE A 308 0.81 -1.49 2.73
C PHE A 308 -0.22 -1.78 1.63
N ASP A 309 -1.00 -2.85 1.77
CA ASP A 309 -2.04 -3.24 0.83
C ASP A 309 -3.23 -2.27 0.93
N GLU A 310 -3.56 -1.80 2.15
CA GLU A 310 -4.53 -0.72 2.39
C GLU A 310 -4.11 0.60 1.71
N ILE A 311 -2.85 1.03 1.89
CA ILE A 311 -2.30 2.24 1.24
C ILE A 311 -2.34 2.11 -0.29
N GLU A 312 -1.96 0.94 -0.81
CA GLU A 312 -1.99 0.66 -2.24
C GLU A 312 -3.40 0.81 -2.81
N ASN A 313 -4.40 0.19 -2.19
CA ASN A 313 -5.78 0.23 -2.64
C ASN A 313 -6.36 1.65 -2.60
N GLU A 314 -6.10 2.40 -1.53
CA GLU A 314 -6.56 3.78 -1.39
C GLU A 314 -5.96 4.66 -2.50
N LEU A 315 -4.65 4.57 -2.74
CA LEU A 315 -3.99 5.37 -3.78
C LEU A 315 -4.42 4.97 -5.20
N MET A 316 -4.62 3.67 -5.47
CA MET A 316 -5.14 3.21 -6.76
C MET A 316 -6.55 3.74 -7.01
N SER A 317 -7.40 3.79 -5.98
CA SER A 317 -8.75 4.34 -6.10
C SER A 317 -8.73 5.84 -6.43
N LEU A 318 -7.81 6.61 -5.83
CA LEU A 318 -7.66 8.04 -6.07
C LEU A 318 -7.14 8.35 -7.47
N LYS A 319 -6.16 7.58 -7.96
CA LYS A 319 -5.59 7.74 -9.32
C LYS A 319 -6.59 7.40 -10.43
N LYS A 320 -7.60 6.56 -10.18
CA LYS A 320 -8.67 6.28 -11.15
C LYS A 320 -9.61 7.47 -11.38
N VAL A 321 -9.80 8.32 -10.38
CA VAL A 321 -10.79 9.39 -10.41
C VAL A 321 -10.21 10.69 -10.98
N SER A 322 -8.91 10.92 -10.80
CA SER A 322 -8.24 12.12 -11.31
C SER A 322 -6.73 11.89 -11.46
N ASP A 323 -6.12 12.58 -12.43
CA ASP A 323 -4.67 12.59 -12.66
C ASP A 323 -3.97 13.48 -11.61
N VAL A 324 -3.90 12.99 -10.37
CA VAL A 324 -3.37 13.73 -9.21
C VAL A 324 -1.97 13.25 -8.89
N HIS A 325 -1.07 14.19 -8.63
CA HIS A 325 0.25 13.84 -8.15
C HIS A 325 0.21 13.48 -6.66
N THR A 326 1.03 12.51 -6.24
CA THR A 326 0.96 11.97 -4.88
C THR A 326 2.31 12.07 -4.17
N ALA A 327 2.27 12.55 -2.93
CA ALA A 327 3.38 12.55 -1.99
C ALA A 327 2.98 11.81 -0.71
N LEU A 328 3.70 10.77 -0.33
CA LEU A 328 3.55 10.13 0.99
C LEU A 328 4.77 10.44 1.85
N ILE A 329 4.54 10.86 3.08
CA ILE A 329 5.59 11.18 4.04
C ILE A 329 5.32 10.54 5.38
N GLY A 330 6.35 10.01 6.02
CA GLY A 330 6.29 9.64 7.43
C GLY A 330 7.10 8.41 7.77
N ASP A 331 6.79 7.80 8.92
CA ASP A 331 7.54 6.67 9.47
C ASP A 331 6.88 5.37 9.03
N PHE A 332 7.50 4.69 8.08
CA PHE A 332 7.01 3.41 7.56
C PHE A 332 7.56 2.22 8.34
N ASN A 333 8.53 2.43 9.25
CA ASN A 333 9.29 1.37 9.91
C ASN A 333 9.82 0.27 8.95
N ALA A 334 10.00 0.63 7.68
CA ALA A 334 10.40 -0.24 6.59
C ALA A 334 11.88 -0.05 6.30
N LYS A 335 12.67 -1.12 6.29
CA LYS A 335 14.10 -1.07 5.93
C LYS A 335 14.22 -1.55 4.49
N THR A 336 14.45 -0.64 3.55
CA THR A 336 14.51 -0.97 2.11
C THR A 336 15.93 -1.21 1.59
N GLY A 337 16.94 -0.74 2.31
CA GLY A 337 18.33 -0.76 1.85
C GLY A 337 18.49 0.01 0.53
N ILE A 338 19.27 -0.56 -0.40
CA ILE A 338 19.52 -0.02 -1.74
C ILE A 338 18.68 -0.71 -2.84
N LEU A 339 17.70 -1.51 -2.45
CA LEU A 339 16.86 -2.21 -3.43
C LEU A 339 16.04 -1.22 -4.26
N ASN A 340 15.83 -1.57 -5.53
CA ASN A 340 15.07 -0.78 -6.49
C ASN A 340 13.58 -0.73 -6.11
N ASP A 341 13.02 0.47 -6.19
CA ASP A 341 11.62 0.83 -5.99
C ASP A 341 10.85 1.03 -7.31
N PHE A 342 11.51 0.77 -8.44
CA PHE A 342 10.95 0.82 -9.78
C PHE A 342 11.11 -0.54 -10.49
N VAL A 343 10.37 -0.72 -11.58
CA VAL A 343 10.46 -1.88 -12.47
C VAL A 343 11.31 -1.49 -13.67
N LEU A 344 12.28 -2.33 -14.04
CA LEU A 344 12.97 -2.21 -15.31
C LEU A 344 12.15 -2.96 -16.35
N ALA A 345 11.73 -2.25 -17.39
CA ALA A 345 11.11 -2.89 -18.55
C ALA A 345 12.17 -3.67 -19.32
N ASP A 346 11.84 -4.89 -19.74
CA ASP A 346 12.65 -5.68 -20.65
C ASP A 346 12.41 -5.16 -22.07
N GLU A 347 13.45 -4.61 -22.70
CA GLU A 347 13.41 -4.05 -24.05
C GLU A 347 12.88 -5.08 -25.07
N THR A 348 13.17 -6.37 -24.86
CA THR A 348 12.72 -7.44 -25.77
C THR A 348 11.21 -7.70 -25.71
N LEU A 349 10.57 -7.47 -24.55
CA LEU A 349 9.12 -7.60 -24.37
C LEU A 349 8.36 -6.42 -25.00
N LEU A 350 8.90 -5.21 -24.88
CA LEU A 350 8.29 -4.01 -25.46
C LEU A 350 8.22 -4.10 -27.00
N ASP A 351 9.30 -4.59 -27.63
CA ASP A 351 9.37 -4.79 -29.08
C ASP A 351 8.40 -5.88 -29.57
N LEU A 352 8.18 -6.93 -28.76
CA LEU A 352 7.31 -8.07 -29.08
C LEU A 352 5.81 -7.70 -29.10
N PHE A 353 5.39 -6.75 -28.26
CA PHE A 353 3.97 -6.37 -28.15
C PHE A 353 3.51 -5.28 -29.13
N HIS A 354 4.41 -4.77 -29.99
CA HIS A 354 4.10 -3.70 -30.96
C HIS A 354 3.32 -2.53 -30.34
N LEU A 355 3.64 -2.18 -29.10
CA LEU A 355 2.95 -1.09 -28.41
C LEU A 355 3.56 0.22 -28.93
N ASP A 356 2.73 1.08 -29.53
CA ASP A 356 3.16 2.41 -29.97
C ASP A 356 3.56 3.29 -28.76
N THR A 357 4.53 4.19 -28.93
CA THR A 357 5.03 5.07 -27.85
C THR A 357 3.96 5.95 -27.19
N ASP A 358 2.83 6.13 -27.85
CA ASP A 358 1.68 6.90 -27.36
C ASP A 358 0.71 6.07 -26.49
N ASN A 359 1.03 4.79 -26.24
CA ASN A 359 0.23 3.92 -25.40
C ASN A 359 0.43 4.25 -23.90
N GLU A 360 -0.67 4.51 -23.20
CA GLU A 360 -0.68 4.78 -21.75
C GLU A 360 0.04 3.69 -20.94
N ILE A 361 0.03 2.44 -21.41
CA ILE A 361 0.74 1.31 -20.79
C ILE A 361 2.25 1.50 -20.87
N ILE A 362 2.79 1.94 -22.01
CA ILE A 362 4.23 2.21 -22.15
C ILE A 362 4.63 3.39 -21.27
N SER A 363 3.83 4.47 -21.28
CA SER A 363 4.05 5.63 -20.42
C SER A 363 4.11 5.24 -18.94
N TYR A 364 3.23 4.32 -18.51
CA TYR A 364 3.25 3.75 -17.17
C TYR A 364 4.51 2.89 -16.92
N MET A 365 4.89 2.02 -17.84
CA MET A 365 6.05 1.12 -17.68
C MET A 365 7.40 1.86 -17.69
N LEU A 366 7.48 2.97 -18.44
CA LEU A 366 8.69 3.77 -18.60
C LEU A 366 8.68 5.05 -17.76
N ASP A 367 7.77 5.17 -16.78
CA ASP A 367 7.69 6.37 -15.94
C ASP A 367 9.02 6.67 -15.21
N TYR A 368 9.84 5.65 -14.94
CA TYR A 368 11.16 5.84 -14.31
C TYR A 368 12.14 6.63 -15.18
N GLU A 369 11.95 6.70 -16.50
CA GLU A 369 12.76 7.52 -17.40
C GLU A 369 12.60 9.01 -17.13
N ASN A 370 11.47 9.43 -16.53
CA ASN A 370 11.28 10.81 -16.06
C ASN A 370 12.35 11.21 -15.03
N LEU A 371 12.85 10.28 -14.22
CA LEU A 371 13.93 10.59 -13.27
C LEU A 371 15.22 10.98 -14.01
N LYS A 372 15.53 10.32 -15.13
CA LYS A 372 16.71 10.64 -15.94
C LYS A 372 16.58 12.02 -16.57
N SER A 373 15.42 12.34 -17.14
CA SER A 373 15.18 13.65 -17.75
C SER A 373 15.27 14.80 -16.74
N TYR A 374 14.92 14.56 -15.48
CA TYR A 374 15.04 15.52 -14.37
C TYR A 374 16.43 15.51 -13.69
N ASN A 375 17.41 14.75 -14.21
CA ASN A 375 18.75 14.62 -13.63
C ASN A 375 18.75 14.09 -12.18
N ILE A 376 17.90 13.09 -11.93
CA ILE A 376 17.70 12.44 -10.64
C ILE A 376 18.32 11.05 -10.66
N PRO A 377 19.17 10.70 -9.67
CA PRO A 377 19.78 9.38 -9.60
C PRO A 377 18.73 8.27 -9.53
N LEU A 378 18.79 7.34 -10.48
CA LEU A 378 17.92 6.16 -10.47
C LEU A 378 18.26 5.24 -9.29
N GLN A 379 19.55 5.08 -8.99
CA GLN A 379 20.02 4.27 -7.86
C GLN A 379 20.08 5.09 -6.57
N ARG A 380 19.56 4.52 -5.49
CA ARG A 380 19.62 5.12 -4.16
C ARG A 380 20.94 4.80 -3.48
N VAL A 381 21.37 5.70 -2.61
CA VAL A 381 22.50 5.46 -1.70
C VAL A 381 22.00 5.49 -0.27
N THR A 382 22.67 4.77 0.62
CA THR A 382 22.31 4.72 2.04
C THR A 382 23.56 4.55 2.89
N GLN A 383 23.57 5.22 4.05
CA GLN A 383 24.59 5.03 5.09
C GLN A 383 24.21 3.93 6.09
N CYS A 384 22.96 3.44 6.08
CA CYS A 384 22.53 2.36 6.96
C CYS A 384 23.08 1.02 6.46
N SER A 385 23.72 0.29 7.36
CA SER A 385 24.22 -1.08 7.14
C SER A 385 23.16 -2.16 7.39
N CYS A 386 21.90 -1.75 7.57
CA CYS A 386 20.81 -2.64 7.93
C CYS A 386 20.31 -3.41 6.71
N GLN A 387 20.08 -4.71 6.91
CA GLN A 387 19.44 -5.54 5.91
C GLN A 387 17.95 -5.17 5.74
N PRO A 388 17.39 -5.33 4.53
CA PRO A 388 15.97 -5.11 4.33
C PRO A 388 15.09 -6.03 5.17
N ASN A 389 13.98 -5.52 5.69
CA ASN A 389 12.98 -6.30 6.44
C ASN A 389 11.70 -6.52 5.63
N THR A 390 10.73 -7.25 6.18
CA THR A 390 9.48 -7.63 5.48
C THR A 390 8.70 -6.41 5.00
N TYR A 391 8.56 -5.38 5.84
CA TYR A 391 7.97 -4.09 5.51
C TYR A 391 8.78 -3.33 4.46
N GLY A 392 10.10 -3.47 4.46
CA GLY A 392 10.97 -3.00 3.40
C GLY A 392 10.58 -3.56 2.03
N TYR A 393 10.44 -4.89 1.93
CA TYR A 393 10.02 -5.53 0.69
C TYR A 393 8.60 -5.12 0.28
N LYS A 394 7.67 -5.02 1.25
CA LYS A 394 6.30 -4.54 0.98
C LYS A 394 6.26 -3.10 0.48
N LEU A 395 7.03 -2.21 1.10
CA LEU A 395 7.12 -0.81 0.67
C LEU A 395 7.67 -0.69 -0.75
N LEU A 396 8.72 -1.43 -1.08
CA LEU A 396 9.30 -1.45 -2.43
C LEU A 396 8.29 -1.97 -3.46
N ASN A 397 7.52 -3.00 -3.11
CA ASN A 397 6.47 -3.52 -3.98
C ASN A 397 5.36 -2.49 -4.20
N CYS A 398 4.92 -1.81 -3.15
CA CYS A 398 3.95 -0.72 -3.22
C CYS A 398 4.46 0.42 -4.13
N CYS A 399 5.72 0.84 -3.99
CA CYS A 399 6.35 1.85 -4.85
C CYS A 399 6.31 1.46 -6.33
N LYS A 400 6.72 0.22 -6.65
CA LYS A 400 6.72 -0.32 -8.02
C LYS A 400 5.33 -0.35 -8.62
N LYS A 401 4.34 -0.81 -7.86
CA LYS A 401 2.97 -0.93 -8.32
C LYS A 401 2.27 0.41 -8.49
N LEU A 402 2.69 1.45 -7.79
CA LEU A 402 2.07 2.77 -7.84
C LEU A 402 2.87 3.78 -8.67
N ASN A 403 4.00 3.41 -9.28
CA ASN A 403 4.97 4.35 -9.88
C ASN A 403 5.30 5.52 -8.94
N MET A 404 5.66 5.16 -7.71
CA MET A 404 6.17 6.09 -6.71
C MET A 404 7.63 5.79 -6.42
N TYR A 405 8.38 6.85 -6.13
CA TYR A 405 9.82 6.77 -5.95
C TYR A 405 10.18 7.32 -4.58
N ILE A 406 11.04 6.60 -3.88
CA ILE A 406 11.67 7.05 -2.65
C ILE A 406 12.58 8.23 -3.00
N ALA A 407 12.27 9.39 -2.44
CA ALA A 407 12.98 10.64 -2.65
C ALA A 407 14.25 10.76 -1.80
N ASN A 408 14.29 10.07 -0.64
CA ASN A 408 15.48 9.99 0.20
C ASN A 408 16.69 9.56 -0.64
N SER A 409 17.85 10.17 -0.41
CA SER A 409 19.09 10.02 -1.19
C SER A 409 19.07 10.52 -2.64
N ARG A 410 17.92 10.89 -3.23
CA ARG A 410 17.81 11.28 -4.64
C ARG A 410 17.72 12.79 -4.86
N ILE A 411 17.13 13.52 -3.91
CA ILE A 411 16.85 14.95 -4.05
C ILE A 411 17.27 15.75 -2.79
N GLY A 412 17.30 17.08 -2.94
CA GLY A 412 17.59 18.01 -1.85
C GLY A 412 18.99 17.84 -1.25
N VAL A 413 19.14 18.24 0.02
CA VAL A 413 20.41 18.17 0.77
C VAL A 413 20.91 16.75 1.05
N ASP A 414 20.05 15.74 0.85
CA ASP A 414 20.37 14.33 1.05
C ASP A 414 20.76 13.61 -0.27
N LYS A 415 20.68 14.31 -1.42
CA LYS A 415 21.06 13.77 -2.73
C LYS A 415 22.49 13.23 -2.71
N GLY A 416 22.65 11.94 -3.00
CA GLY A 416 23.96 11.26 -3.01
C GLY A 416 24.57 11.02 -1.63
N VAL A 417 23.85 11.29 -0.53
CA VAL A 417 24.32 11.06 0.84
C VAL A 417 23.61 9.88 1.48
N GLY A 418 22.27 9.88 1.49
CA GLY A 418 21.45 8.81 2.03
C GLY A 418 21.57 8.65 3.55
N LYS A 419 21.37 9.74 4.29
CA LYS A 419 21.46 9.75 5.76
C LYS A 419 20.39 8.84 6.38
N THR A 420 20.76 8.21 7.49
CA THR A 420 19.82 7.51 8.38
C THR A 420 18.82 8.47 8.99
N THR A 421 17.58 8.03 9.19
CA THR A 421 16.50 8.87 9.73
C THR A 421 16.19 8.53 11.19
N CYS A 422 16.54 7.33 11.65
CA CYS A 422 16.36 6.90 13.04
C CYS A 422 17.69 6.54 13.69
N LYS A 423 18.02 7.23 14.80
CA LYS A 423 19.13 6.96 15.73
C LYS A 423 20.50 6.70 15.09
N ASN A 424 20.79 7.28 13.92
CA ASN A 424 21.99 7.01 13.14
C ASN A 424 22.19 5.54 12.73
N THR A 425 21.13 4.73 12.78
CA THR A 425 21.22 3.29 12.52
C THR A 425 20.41 2.88 11.32
N SER A 426 19.19 3.39 11.12
CA SER A 426 18.30 2.97 10.03
C SER A 426 17.59 4.11 9.31
N VAL A 427 17.17 3.83 8.07
CA VAL A 427 16.23 4.66 7.31
C VAL A 427 14.85 4.03 7.44
N VAL A 428 13.93 4.73 8.08
CA VAL A 428 12.53 4.30 8.31
C VAL A 428 11.53 5.40 7.96
N ASP A 429 11.98 6.65 7.96
CA ASP A 429 11.20 7.80 7.54
C ASP A 429 11.42 8.04 6.04
N TYR A 430 10.34 7.93 5.28
CA TYR A 430 10.40 8.06 3.83
C TYR A 430 9.58 9.25 3.35
N LEU A 431 10.08 9.87 2.29
CA LEU A 431 9.32 10.69 1.38
C LEU A 431 9.19 9.93 0.06
N LEU A 432 7.96 9.55 -0.31
CA LEU A 432 7.63 8.87 -1.56
C LEU A 432 6.92 9.86 -2.47
N LEU A 433 7.35 9.97 -3.72
CA LEU A 433 6.84 10.96 -4.67
C LEU A 433 6.51 10.31 -6.00
N SER A 434 5.46 10.77 -6.69
CA SER A 434 5.30 10.50 -8.12
C SER A 434 6.42 11.18 -8.92
N SER A 435 6.79 10.62 -10.07
CA SER A 435 7.91 11.12 -10.90
C SER A 435 7.85 12.63 -11.16
N LYS A 436 6.66 13.15 -11.48
CA LYS A 436 6.43 14.59 -11.77
C LYS A 436 6.70 15.53 -10.59
N LEU A 437 6.64 15.05 -9.34
CA LEU A 437 6.94 15.84 -8.14
C LEU A 437 8.43 15.84 -7.79
N LEU A 438 9.23 15.03 -8.49
CA LEU A 438 10.67 14.98 -8.27
C LEU A 438 11.44 16.02 -9.11
N HIS A 439 10.81 16.58 -10.15
CA HIS A 439 11.40 17.58 -11.06
C HIS A 439 11.80 18.88 -10.37
#